data_AF-A0A7W2PT34-F1
#
_entry.id   AF-A0A7W2PT34-F1
#
_cell.length_a   1.000
_cell.length_b   1.000
_cell.length_c   1.000
_cell.angle_alpha   90.00
_cell.angle_beta   90.00
_cell.angle_gamma   90.00
#
_symmetry.space_group_name_H-M   'P 1'
#
loop_
_entity.id
_entity.type
_entity.pdbx_description
1 polymer ?
#
loop_
_entity_poly.entity_id
_entity_poly.type
_entity_poly.pdbx_seq_one_letter_code
_entity_poly.pdbx_strand_id
1 'polypeptide(L)'
;MKIFTPLPGEYIASALKRGNELLGIKSLKTEDFYIKAKPRIGFGINKTLGKLQTEWRPHQEFYYPKLLDEHKISDLALSDHTLYPMIAALGRHRATAIVTPKTWEKVCPDCVREDLDNCGSPYIHRRHVLGSVQVCSTHACALIETCPTCSIPMKKHEINHLAKCSKLNTWSKRQKREFGSNRHMYAKFVADLLDYSGPMIKDGMADFVAYASLMINRTSAFEKTQLNISKLINEEMGITSRLTHVSISTSDKYPIYVFLGCHTAENYFNLLNNKDEQDVLREKKTVIFNKLLHEAMKTNPYRHVSA
;
A
#
# COMPACT_ATOMS: atom_id res chain seq x y z
N MET A 1 -7.99 -27.01 19.29
CA MET A 1 -8.06 -25.54 19.41
C MET A 1 -7.66 -24.94 18.07
N LYS A 2 -8.60 -24.35 17.32
CA LYS A 2 -8.31 -23.68 16.03
C LYS A 2 -7.68 -22.31 16.33
N ILE A 3 -6.40 -22.30 16.66
CA ILE A 3 -5.64 -21.09 17.04
C ILE A 3 -5.43 -20.16 15.84
N PHE A 4 -5.60 -20.66 14.61
CA PHE A 4 -5.20 -19.99 13.38
C PHE A 4 -6.34 -19.69 12.41
N THR A 5 -7.58 -19.54 12.87
CA THR A 5 -8.62 -18.95 12.02
C THR A 5 -8.71 -17.47 12.36
N PRO A 6 -7.88 -16.61 11.75
CA PRO A 6 -8.02 -15.17 11.91
C PRO A 6 -9.40 -14.73 11.42
N LEU A 7 -9.92 -13.69 12.07
CA LEU A 7 -11.14 -13.06 11.59
C LEU A 7 -10.87 -12.40 10.23
N PRO A 8 -11.88 -12.28 9.35
CA PRO A 8 -11.71 -11.61 8.07
C PRO A 8 -11.11 -10.21 8.23
N GLY A 9 -10.03 -9.95 7.49
CA GLY A 9 -9.33 -8.67 7.48
C GLY A 9 -8.32 -8.46 8.62
N GLU A 10 -8.16 -9.42 9.54
CA GLU A 10 -7.08 -9.38 10.53
C GLU A 10 -5.71 -9.41 9.87
N TYR A 11 -4.83 -8.51 10.28
CA TYR A 11 -3.45 -8.54 9.88
C TYR A 11 -2.66 -9.51 10.75
N ILE A 12 -1.58 -10.09 10.23
CA ILE A 12 -0.70 -11.05 10.96
C ILE A 12 -0.31 -10.55 12.35
N ALA A 13 -0.02 -9.25 12.49
CA ALA A 13 0.33 -8.68 13.80
C ALA A 13 -0.81 -8.74 14.82
N SER A 14 -2.07 -8.80 14.38
CA SER A 14 -3.22 -9.02 15.26
C SER A 14 -3.17 -10.40 15.88
N ALA A 15 -2.94 -11.43 15.05
CA ALA A 15 -2.83 -12.82 15.52
C ALA A 15 -1.69 -12.97 16.55
N LEU A 16 -0.55 -12.33 16.31
CA LEU A 16 0.57 -12.28 17.25
C LEU A 16 0.19 -11.66 18.59
N LYS A 17 -0.43 -10.48 18.56
CA LYS A 17 -0.84 -9.76 19.78
C LYS A 17 -1.91 -10.54 20.54
N ARG A 18 -2.97 -10.99 19.86
CA ARG A 18 -4.06 -11.78 20.45
C ARG A 18 -3.55 -13.10 21.02
N GLY A 19 -2.71 -13.84 20.29
CA GLY A 19 -2.17 -15.10 20.77
C GLY A 19 -1.38 -14.94 22.06
N ASN A 20 -0.53 -13.91 22.14
CA ASN A 20 0.24 -13.61 23.34
C ASN A 20 -0.64 -13.11 24.50
N GLU A 21 -1.57 -12.19 24.23
CA GLU A 21 -2.33 -11.46 25.26
C GLU A 21 -3.61 -12.16 25.73
N LEU A 22 -4.39 -12.71 24.80
CA LEU A 22 -5.70 -13.32 25.07
C LEU A 22 -5.59 -14.81 25.35
N LEU A 23 -4.73 -15.49 24.58
CA LEU A 23 -4.60 -16.95 24.64
C LEU A 23 -3.41 -17.41 25.50
N GLY A 24 -2.57 -16.47 25.97
CA GLY A 24 -1.40 -16.77 26.80
C GLY A 24 -0.27 -17.51 26.06
N ILE A 25 -0.26 -17.50 24.73
CA ILE A 25 0.72 -18.20 23.89
C ILE A 25 1.98 -17.34 23.75
N LYS A 26 2.79 -17.30 24.81
CA LYS A 26 4.01 -16.46 24.92
C LYS A 26 5.12 -16.78 23.91
N SER A 27 5.00 -17.88 23.18
CA SER A 27 6.01 -18.35 22.23
C SER A 27 5.90 -17.68 20.86
N LEU A 28 4.78 -17.02 20.53
CA LEU A 28 4.57 -16.44 19.20
C LEU A 28 5.40 -15.17 19.01
N LYS A 29 6.31 -15.20 18.04
CA LYS A 29 7.18 -14.09 17.65
C LYS A 29 6.89 -13.66 16.22
N THR A 30 7.33 -12.46 15.87
CA THR A 30 7.18 -11.91 14.52
C THR A 30 7.72 -12.85 13.44
N GLU A 31 8.83 -13.55 13.72
CA GLU A 31 9.48 -14.49 12.81
C GLU A 31 8.59 -15.69 12.47
N ASP A 32 7.67 -16.07 13.36
CA ASP A 32 6.76 -17.20 13.17
C ASP A 32 5.66 -16.91 12.12
N PHE A 33 5.51 -15.66 11.71
CA PHE A 33 4.52 -15.23 10.71
C PHE A 33 5.11 -14.29 9.64
N TYR A 34 6.40 -13.97 9.71
CA TYR A 34 7.04 -13.05 8.77
C TYR A 34 7.29 -13.70 7.41
N ILE A 35 6.35 -13.50 6.48
CA ILE A 35 6.50 -13.95 5.09
C ILE A 35 7.38 -12.96 4.32
N LYS A 36 8.45 -13.46 3.70
CA LYS A 36 9.43 -12.64 2.95
C LYS A 36 9.65 -13.19 1.55
N ALA A 37 9.80 -12.30 0.57
CA ALA A 37 10.11 -12.69 -0.80
C ALA A 37 11.48 -13.38 -0.88
N LYS A 38 11.58 -14.41 -1.71
CA LYS A 38 12.79 -15.18 -1.97
C LYS A 38 13.52 -14.62 -3.20
N PRO A 39 14.68 -13.95 -3.03
CA PRO A 39 15.49 -13.54 -4.17
C PRO A 39 16.10 -14.77 -4.86
N ARG A 40 16.39 -14.65 -6.16
CA ARG A 40 17.21 -15.61 -6.89
C ARG A 40 18.67 -15.24 -6.69
N ILE A 41 19.40 -16.04 -5.93
CA ILE A 41 20.83 -15.85 -5.68
C ILE A 41 21.62 -16.39 -6.89
N GLY A 42 22.67 -15.68 -7.30
CA GLY A 42 23.59 -16.07 -8.38
C GLY A 42 23.19 -15.59 -9.79
N PHE A 43 22.12 -14.80 -9.89
CA PHE A 43 21.64 -14.23 -11.15
C PHE A 43 21.52 -12.71 -10.95
N GLY A 44 21.88 -11.87 -11.92
CA GLY A 44 21.71 -10.40 -11.85
C GLY A 44 22.98 -9.59 -12.15
N ILE A 45 22.79 -8.32 -12.53
CA ILE A 45 23.90 -7.41 -12.89
C ILE A 45 24.54 -6.85 -11.63
N ASN A 46 25.82 -7.15 -11.43
CA ASN A 46 26.58 -6.62 -10.32
C ASN A 46 26.95 -5.14 -10.58
N LYS A 47 26.46 -4.22 -9.76
CA LYS A 47 26.83 -2.79 -9.87
C LYS A 47 28.12 -2.45 -9.09
N THR A 48 28.67 -3.37 -8.31
CA THR A 48 29.85 -3.09 -7.48
C THR A 48 30.58 -4.41 -7.21
N LEU A 49 31.88 -4.52 -7.55
CA LEU A 49 32.77 -5.70 -7.43
C LEU A 49 32.71 -6.50 -6.10
N GLY A 50 31.57 -7.11 -5.79
CA GLY A 50 31.26 -7.76 -4.52
C GLY A 50 30.40 -9.02 -4.71
N LYS A 51 30.61 -10.00 -3.84
CA LYS A 51 30.00 -11.34 -3.89
C LYS A 51 28.54 -11.31 -3.43
N LEU A 52 27.61 -11.22 -4.39
CA LEU A 52 26.37 -12.00 -4.52
C LEU A 52 25.43 -11.29 -5.52
N GLN A 53 25.35 -11.81 -6.74
CA GLN A 53 24.37 -11.38 -7.74
C GLN A 53 22.98 -11.81 -7.26
N THR A 54 21.99 -10.92 -7.27
CA THR A 54 20.60 -11.27 -6.96
C THR A 54 19.64 -10.74 -8.03
N GLU A 55 18.76 -11.62 -8.51
CA GLU A 55 17.74 -11.35 -9.52
C GLU A 55 16.37 -11.59 -8.89
N TRP A 56 15.41 -10.74 -9.22
CA TRP A 56 14.02 -10.93 -8.84
C TRP A 56 13.30 -11.63 -9.98
N ARG A 57 12.59 -12.70 -9.66
CA ARG A 57 11.85 -13.49 -10.65
C ARG A 57 10.62 -12.70 -11.13
N PRO A 58 10.10 -13.00 -12.34
CA PRO A 58 8.81 -12.48 -12.79
C PRO A 58 7.64 -12.84 -11.86
N HIS A 59 7.75 -13.96 -11.13
CA HIS A 59 6.79 -14.41 -10.13
C HIS A 59 7.47 -14.47 -8.77
N GLN A 60 6.87 -13.86 -7.73
CA GLN A 60 7.46 -13.89 -6.38
C GLN A 60 7.28 -15.28 -5.74
N GLU A 61 8.39 -15.90 -5.39
CA GLU A 61 8.42 -17.00 -4.42
C GLU A 61 8.57 -16.42 -3.01
N PHE A 62 7.98 -17.08 -2.02
CA PHE A 62 8.07 -16.66 -0.63
C PHE A 62 8.76 -17.71 0.24
N TYR A 63 9.49 -17.23 1.25
CA TYR A 63 9.80 -18.04 2.41
C TYR A 63 8.63 -17.95 3.39
N TYR A 64 8.00 -19.09 3.63
CA TYR A 64 6.97 -19.22 4.65
C TYR A 64 7.57 -19.67 5.97
N PRO A 65 7.12 -19.11 7.10
CA PRO A 65 7.42 -19.65 8.40
C PRO A 65 6.89 -21.08 8.56
N LYS A 66 7.66 -21.91 9.26
CA LYS A 66 7.33 -23.32 9.55
C LYS A 66 5.92 -23.49 10.11
N LEU A 67 5.51 -22.57 10.99
CA LEU A 67 4.18 -22.57 11.61
C LEU A 67 3.06 -22.53 10.56
N LEU A 68 3.16 -21.66 9.54
CA LEU A 68 2.13 -21.53 8.51
C LEU A 68 2.09 -22.76 7.60
N ASP A 69 3.27 -23.31 7.25
CA ASP A 69 3.39 -24.49 6.39
C ASP A 69 2.86 -25.76 7.07
N GLU A 70 3.25 -26.02 8.32
CA GLU A 70 2.79 -27.19 9.08
C GLU A 70 1.28 -27.18 9.28
N HIS A 71 0.69 -26.00 9.44
CA HIS A 71 -0.76 -25.83 9.55
C HIS A 71 -1.47 -25.73 8.20
N LYS A 72 -0.74 -25.76 7.08
CA LYS A 72 -1.27 -25.65 5.70
C LYS A 72 -2.13 -24.39 5.47
N ILE A 73 -1.68 -23.27 6.03
CA ILE A 73 -2.36 -21.96 5.91
C ILE A 73 -1.50 -20.90 5.22
N SER A 74 -0.35 -21.25 4.66
CA SER A 74 0.60 -20.31 4.06
C SER A 74 0.00 -19.44 2.96
N ASP A 75 -0.74 -20.04 2.02
CA ASP A 75 -1.35 -19.29 0.91
C ASP A 75 -2.48 -18.38 1.40
N LEU A 76 -3.33 -18.89 2.32
CA LEU A 76 -4.39 -18.10 2.96
C LEU A 76 -3.80 -16.92 3.75
N ALA A 77 -2.74 -17.17 4.53
CA ALA A 77 -2.03 -16.13 5.27
C ALA A 77 -1.52 -15.04 4.34
N LEU A 78 -0.90 -15.43 3.22
CA LEU A 78 -0.39 -14.52 2.22
C LEU A 78 -1.51 -13.70 1.58
N SER A 79 -2.59 -14.33 1.10
CA SER A 79 -3.67 -13.66 0.37
C SER A 79 -4.55 -12.80 1.28
N ASP A 80 -4.83 -13.23 2.49
CA ASP A 80 -5.90 -12.61 3.29
C ASP A 80 -5.34 -11.70 4.37
N HIS A 81 -4.10 -11.93 4.83
CA HIS A 81 -3.56 -11.33 6.04
C HIS A 81 -2.24 -10.56 5.84
N THR A 82 -1.81 -10.40 4.59
CA THR A 82 -0.65 -9.56 4.21
C THR A 82 -1.02 -8.49 3.17
N LEU A 83 -0.02 -7.70 2.77
CA LEU A 83 -0.14 -6.75 1.66
C LEU A 83 0.06 -7.41 0.29
N TYR A 84 0.30 -8.72 0.22
CA TYR A 84 0.59 -9.41 -1.04
C TYR A 84 -0.43 -9.19 -2.17
N PRO A 85 -1.76 -9.24 -1.95
CA PRO A 85 -2.73 -8.96 -3.00
C PRO A 85 -2.47 -7.63 -3.73
N MET A 86 -2.21 -6.58 -2.96
CA MET A 86 -1.89 -5.26 -3.50
C MET A 86 -0.56 -5.26 -4.25
N ILE A 87 0.46 -5.96 -3.72
CA ILE A 87 1.75 -6.14 -4.39
C ILE A 87 1.59 -6.84 -5.74
N ALA A 88 0.76 -7.89 -5.78
CA ALA A 88 0.42 -8.66 -6.97
C ALA A 88 -0.34 -7.82 -7.99
N ALA A 89 -1.36 -7.09 -7.53
CA ALA A 89 -2.16 -6.18 -8.35
C ALA A 89 -1.32 -5.07 -8.99
N LEU A 90 -0.29 -4.59 -8.29
CA LEU A 90 0.59 -3.54 -8.79
C LEU A 90 1.79 -4.08 -9.59
N GLY A 91 1.92 -5.40 -9.72
CA GLY A 91 3.05 -6.04 -10.41
C GLY A 91 4.41 -5.77 -9.77
N ARG A 92 4.46 -5.62 -8.44
CA ARG A 92 5.70 -5.27 -7.71
C ARG A 92 6.44 -6.53 -7.25
N HIS A 93 7.44 -6.98 -8.00
CA HIS A 93 8.19 -8.20 -7.66
C HIS A 93 9.61 -7.96 -7.07
N ARG A 94 10.02 -6.71 -6.84
CA ARG A 94 11.39 -6.31 -6.44
C ARG A 94 11.67 -6.47 -4.93
N ALA A 95 12.94 -6.32 -4.53
CA ALA A 95 13.43 -6.30 -3.13
C ALA A 95 12.64 -5.40 -2.17
N THR A 96 12.01 -4.36 -2.72
CA THR A 96 11.27 -3.32 -2.00
C THR A 96 9.81 -3.67 -1.78
N ALA A 97 9.31 -4.78 -2.33
CA ALA A 97 7.95 -5.27 -2.11
C ALA A 97 7.85 -5.92 -0.73
N ILE A 98 7.33 -5.18 0.24
CA ILE A 98 7.13 -5.68 1.61
C ILE A 98 5.69 -6.19 1.72
N VAL A 99 5.52 -7.51 1.77
CA VAL A 99 4.19 -8.14 1.97
C VAL A 99 3.79 -8.15 3.43
N THR A 100 4.73 -8.43 4.34
CA THR A 100 4.51 -8.41 5.79
C THR A 100 5.28 -7.26 6.44
N PRO A 101 4.76 -6.02 6.47
CA PRO A 101 5.31 -4.96 7.30
C PRO A 101 5.61 -5.41 8.74
N LYS A 102 6.81 -5.04 9.23
CA LYS A 102 7.25 -5.31 10.61
C LYS A 102 6.55 -4.44 11.65
N THR A 103 5.96 -3.34 11.21
CA THR A 103 5.30 -2.35 12.05
C THR A 103 3.92 -2.06 11.48
N TRP A 104 2.98 -1.94 12.39
CA TRP A 104 1.64 -1.42 12.15
C TRP A 104 1.49 -0.27 13.14
N GLU A 105 0.98 0.86 12.68
CA GLU A 105 1.03 2.07 13.51
C GLU A 105 -0.34 2.72 13.65
N LYS A 106 -1.36 2.22 12.95
CA LYS A 106 -2.61 2.95 12.74
C LYS A 106 -3.83 2.07 12.95
N VAL A 107 -4.86 2.64 13.58
CA VAL A 107 -6.18 2.02 13.70
C VAL A 107 -7.28 3.04 13.43
N CYS A 108 -8.44 2.56 12.98
CA CYS A 108 -9.66 3.35 12.90
C CYS A 108 -10.43 3.20 14.22
N PRO A 109 -10.81 4.29 14.91
CA PRO A 109 -11.60 4.20 16.14
C PRO A 109 -12.95 3.52 15.97
N ASP A 110 -13.57 3.66 14.79
CA ASP A 110 -14.86 3.02 14.53
C ASP A 110 -14.71 1.53 14.23
N CYS A 111 -13.74 1.13 13.41
CA CYS A 111 -13.41 -0.30 13.26
C CYS A 111 -13.16 -0.94 14.63
N VAL A 112 -12.38 -0.30 15.51
CA VAL A 112 -12.13 -0.84 16.87
C VAL A 112 -13.43 -1.08 17.64
N ARG A 113 -14.44 -0.20 17.52
CA ARG A 113 -15.74 -0.40 18.19
C ARG A 113 -16.55 -1.50 17.52
N GLU A 114 -16.61 -1.51 16.19
CA GLU A 114 -17.30 -2.57 15.44
C GLU A 114 -16.69 -3.95 15.69
N ASP A 115 -15.36 -4.05 15.77
CA ASP A 115 -14.65 -5.28 16.08
C ASP A 115 -14.97 -5.77 17.50
N LEU A 116 -15.09 -4.85 18.47
CA LEU A 116 -15.51 -5.16 19.83
C LEU A 116 -16.95 -5.68 19.88
N ASP A 117 -17.85 -5.04 19.16
CA ASP A 117 -19.28 -5.41 19.14
C ASP A 117 -19.49 -6.74 18.42
N ASN A 118 -18.79 -6.97 17.31
CA ASN A 118 -18.97 -8.16 16.47
C ASN A 118 -18.15 -9.36 16.95
N CYS A 119 -16.93 -9.13 17.44
CA CYS A 119 -15.94 -10.18 17.69
C CYS A 119 -15.39 -10.18 19.12
N GLY A 120 -15.81 -9.25 19.97
CA GLY A 120 -15.38 -9.15 21.36
C GLY A 120 -13.96 -8.62 21.57
N SER A 121 -13.22 -8.32 20.51
CA SER A 121 -11.82 -7.88 20.58
C SER A 121 -11.44 -7.07 19.34
N PRO A 122 -10.72 -5.94 19.48
CA PRO A 122 -10.29 -5.16 18.34
C PRO A 122 -9.10 -5.82 17.65
N TYR A 123 -8.93 -5.53 16.36
CA TYR A 123 -7.82 -6.06 15.61
C TYR A 123 -7.21 -5.07 14.62
N ILE A 124 -6.00 -5.42 14.19
CA ILE A 124 -5.28 -4.63 13.19
C ILE A 124 -5.84 -5.01 11.82
N HIS A 125 -6.52 -4.08 11.16
CA HIS A 125 -7.03 -4.31 9.80
C HIS A 125 -5.92 -4.11 8.76
N ARG A 126 -5.76 -5.06 7.83
CA ARG A 126 -4.73 -4.97 6.76
C ARG A 126 -4.77 -3.65 5.97
N ARG A 127 -5.98 -3.13 5.72
CA ARG A 127 -6.24 -1.88 4.99
C ARG A 127 -5.73 -0.61 5.68
N HIS A 128 -5.38 -0.68 6.96
CA HIS A 128 -4.81 0.44 7.73
C HIS A 128 -3.28 0.40 7.79
N VAL A 129 -2.66 -0.72 7.41
CA VAL A 129 -1.23 -0.97 7.65
C VAL A 129 -0.34 -0.13 6.75
N LEU A 130 -0.77 0.13 5.51
CA LEU A 130 0.00 0.90 4.54
C LEU A 130 0.26 2.33 5.04
N GLY A 131 1.52 2.77 5.03
CA GLY A 131 1.96 4.04 5.62
C GLY A 131 1.28 5.24 4.98
N SER A 132 1.06 5.18 3.67
CA SER A 132 0.37 6.21 2.89
C SER A 132 -1.14 6.35 3.15
N VAL A 133 -1.80 5.36 3.76
CA VAL A 133 -3.25 5.42 4.06
C VAL A 133 -3.49 6.22 5.33
N GLN A 134 -4.13 7.39 5.23
CA GLN A 134 -4.35 8.29 6.37
C GLN A 134 -5.76 8.19 6.97
N VAL A 135 -6.72 7.67 6.22
CA VAL A 135 -8.12 7.57 6.64
C VAL A 135 -8.64 6.15 6.41
N CYS A 136 -9.66 5.74 7.15
CA CYS A 136 -10.33 4.46 6.96
C CYS A 136 -11.11 4.45 5.64
N SER A 137 -11.00 3.39 4.84
CA SER A 137 -11.77 3.23 3.59
C SER A 137 -13.26 2.96 3.84
N THR A 138 -13.62 2.47 5.02
CA THR A 138 -15.00 2.16 5.42
C THR A 138 -15.66 3.37 6.09
N HIS A 139 -14.99 3.96 7.08
CA HIS A 139 -15.59 5.00 7.94
C HIS A 139 -15.16 6.42 7.61
N ALA A 140 -14.25 6.59 6.65
CA ALA A 140 -13.72 7.88 6.19
C ALA A 140 -13.23 8.81 7.31
N CYS A 141 -12.78 8.29 8.44
CA CYS A 141 -12.16 9.07 9.51
C CYS A 141 -10.65 8.87 9.54
N ALA A 142 -9.95 9.82 10.15
CA ALA A 142 -8.52 9.75 10.35
C ALA A 142 -8.13 8.49 11.13
N LEU A 143 -7.11 7.79 10.62
CA LEU A 143 -6.49 6.72 11.39
C LEU A 143 -5.61 7.34 12.48
N ILE A 144 -5.72 6.81 13.69
CA ILE A 144 -4.96 7.30 14.84
C ILE A 144 -3.70 6.47 15.05
N GLU A 145 -2.60 7.14 15.35
CA GLU A 145 -1.30 6.50 15.63
C GLU A 145 -0.99 6.38 17.12
N THR A 146 -1.73 7.12 17.94
CA THR A 146 -1.56 7.21 19.39
C THR A 146 -2.91 7.15 20.07
N CYS A 147 -3.01 6.41 21.17
CA CYS A 147 -4.26 6.28 21.92
C CYS A 147 -4.64 7.63 22.52
N PRO A 148 -5.84 8.17 22.24
CA PRO A 148 -6.26 9.46 22.80
C PRO A 148 -6.54 9.40 24.31
N THR A 149 -6.61 8.20 24.91
CA THR A 149 -6.82 8.04 26.35
C THR A 149 -5.51 7.96 27.13
N CYS A 150 -4.63 7.05 26.73
CA CYS A 150 -3.43 6.72 27.52
C CYS A 150 -2.12 7.17 26.84
N SER A 151 -2.20 7.80 25.67
CA SER A 151 -1.06 8.31 24.90
C SER A 151 -0.04 7.26 24.46
N ILE A 152 -0.34 5.97 24.62
CA ILE A 152 0.50 4.89 24.11
C ILE A 152 0.40 4.83 22.58
N PRO A 153 1.53 4.80 21.84
CA PRO A 153 1.52 4.57 20.40
C PRO A 153 0.86 3.24 20.05
N MET A 154 0.01 3.22 19.02
CA MET A 154 -0.77 2.03 18.64
C MET A 154 0.10 0.79 18.48
N LYS A 155 1.27 0.89 17.83
CA LYS A 155 2.21 -0.22 17.64
C LYS A 155 2.68 -0.92 18.93
N LYS A 156 2.61 -0.22 20.07
CA LYS A 156 2.96 -0.72 21.41
C LYS A 156 1.73 -0.98 22.27
N HIS A 157 0.54 -0.71 21.76
CA HIS A 157 -0.69 -0.82 22.51
C HIS A 157 -1.16 -2.26 22.53
N GLU A 158 -1.32 -2.82 23.72
CA GLU A 158 -1.91 -4.13 23.91
C GLU A 158 -3.39 -4.10 23.48
N ILE A 159 -3.85 -5.12 22.76
CA ILE A 159 -5.23 -5.27 22.24
C ILE A 159 -6.24 -5.25 23.39
N ASN A 160 -5.94 -5.97 24.48
CA ASN A 160 -6.79 -6.00 25.67
C ASN A 160 -6.94 -4.64 26.34
N HIS A 161 -5.86 -3.86 26.38
CA HIS A 161 -5.92 -2.51 26.92
C HIS A 161 -6.64 -1.57 25.95
N LEU A 162 -6.47 -1.77 24.64
CA LEU A 162 -7.12 -0.97 23.60
C LEU A 162 -8.65 -1.09 23.70
N ALA A 163 -9.14 -2.31 23.96
CA ALA A 163 -10.54 -2.59 24.22
C ALA A 163 -11.11 -1.79 25.40
N LYS A 164 -10.31 -1.55 26.44
CA LYS A 164 -10.72 -0.73 27.59
C LYS A 164 -10.67 0.76 27.27
N CYS A 165 -9.59 1.23 26.64
CA CYS A 165 -9.44 2.64 26.28
C CYS A 165 -10.53 3.11 25.31
N SER A 166 -10.89 2.29 24.33
CA SER A 166 -11.89 2.61 23.31
C SER A 166 -13.31 2.84 23.83
N LYS A 167 -13.62 2.34 25.03
CA LYS A 167 -14.90 2.56 25.71
C LYS A 167 -14.99 3.91 26.43
N LEU A 168 -13.87 4.64 26.54
CA LEU A 168 -13.83 5.92 27.24
C LEU A 168 -14.22 7.08 26.33
N ASN A 169 -14.77 8.14 26.92
CA ASN A 169 -15.30 9.30 26.17
C ASN A 169 -14.26 10.03 25.31
N THR A 170 -12.97 9.84 25.56
CA THR A 170 -11.91 10.41 24.71
C THR A 170 -11.87 9.78 23.32
N TRP A 171 -12.32 8.52 23.18
CA TRP A 171 -12.47 7.85 21.88
C TRP A 171 -13.79 8.18 21.20
N SER A 172 -14.85 8.52 21.95
CA SER A 172 -16.18 8.77 21.39
C SER A 172 -16.33 10.15 20.72
N LYS A 173 -15.32 11.03 20.81
CA LYS A 173 -15.30 12.28 20.05
C LYS A 173 -15.38 11.97 18.56
N ARG A 174 -16.55 12.24 17.97
CA ARG A 174 -16.84 11.97 16.57
C ARG A 174 -15.84 12.72 15.70
N GLN A 175 -14.93 11.98 15.08
CA GLN A 175 -14.00 12.56 14.12
C GLN A 175 -14.76 13.05 12.89
N LYS A 176 -14.23 14.11 12.26
CA LYS A 176 -14.74 14.58 10.97
C LYS A 176 -14.63 13.44 9.95
N ARG A 177 -15.71 13.23 9.20
CA ARG A 177 -15.77 12.25 8.12
C ARG A 177 -15.38 12.93 6.83
N GLU A 178 -14.53 12.27 6.06
CA GLU A 178 -13.98 12.75 4.81
C GLU A 178 -14.49 11.92 3.63
N PHE A 179 -15.74 11.48 3.68
CA PHE A 179 -16.35 10.74 2.57
C PHE A 179 -16.19 11.53 1.27
N GLY A 180 -15.81 10.83 0.21
CA GLY A 180 -15.53 11.41 -1.12
C GLY A 180 -14.25 12.23 -1.23
N SER A 181 -13.49 12.48 -0.15
CA SER A 181 -12.19 13.17 -0.27
C SER A 181 -11.19 12.30 -1.04
N ASN A 182 -10.17 12.92 -1.64
CA ASN A 182 -9.09 12.19 -2.30
C ASN A 182 -8.42 11.17 -1.37
N ARG A 183 -8.23 11.52 -0.08
CA ARG A 183 -7.68 10.61 0.93
C ARG A 183 -8.57 9.39 1.16
N HIS A 184 -9.88 9.59 1.22
CA HIS A 184 -10.83 8.51 1.37
C HIS A 184 -10.90 7.63 0.11
N MET A 185 -10.96 8.24 -1.07
CA MET A 185 -10.96 7.51 -2.35
C MET A 185 -9.67 6.70 -2.54
N TYR A 186 -8.52 7.23 -2.11
CA TYR A 186 -7.28 6.48 -2.08
C TYR A 186 -7.30 5.31 -1.10
N ALA A 187 -7.86 5.50 0.09
CA ALA A 187 -8.01 4.42 1.05
C ALA A 187 -8.89 3.29 0.48
N LYS A 188 -9.99 3.63 -0.22
CA LYS A 188 -10.83 2.66 -0.93
C LYS A 188 -10.05 1.95 -2.02
N PHE A 189 -9.34 2.70 -2.87
CA PHE A 189 -8.46 2.15 -3.89
C PHE A 189 -7.49 1.11 -3.31
N VAL A 190 -6.80 1.41 -2.20
CA VAL A 190 -5.90 0.46 -1.54
C VAL A 190 -6.64 -0.76 -0.99
N ALA A 191 -7.83 -0.57 -0.40
CA ALA A 191 -8.65 -1.69 0.07
C ALA A 191 -9.08 -2.61 -1.08
N ASP A 192 -9.51 -2.05 -2.21
CA ASP A 192 -9.91 -2.81 -3.40
C ASP A 192 -8.71 -3.58 -4.00
N LEU A 193 -7.51 -2.99 -4.01
CA LEU A 193 -6.29 -3.70 -4.40
C LEU A 193 -5.94 -4.85 -3.44
N LEU A 194 -6.28 -4.72 -2.16
CA LEU A 194 -6.05 -5.79 -1.17
C LEU A 194 -7.01 -6.97 -1.35
N ASP A 195 -8.12 -6.78 -2.07
CA ASP A 195 -9.07 -7.85 -2.41
C ASP A 195 -8.72 -8.55 -3.74
N TYR A 196 -7.61 -8.17 -4.38
CA TYR A 196 -7.15 -8.78 -5.62
C TYR A 196 -6.68 -10.23 -5.41
N SER A 197 -7.34 -11.18 -6.08
CA SER A 197 -7.01 -12.61 -6.02
C SER A 197 -6.40 -13.18 -7.31
N GLY A 198 -6.05 -12.31 -8.26
CA GLY A 198 -5.48 -12.71 -9.55
C GLY A 198 -3.98 -13.01 -9.51
N PRO A 199 -3.39 -13.45 -10.64
CA PRO A 199 -1.94 -13.64 -10.73
C PRO A 199 -1.19 -12.31 -10.64
N MET A 200 0.11 -12.35 -10.32
CA MET A 200 0.99 -11.18 -10.33
C MET A 200 0.91 -10.47 -11.69
N ILE A 201 0.59 -9.17 -11.68
CA ILE A 201 0.54 -8.34 -12.88
C ILE A 201 1.97 -8.11 -13.39
N LYS A 202 2.14 -8.05 -14.72
CA LYS A 202 3.45 -7.76 -15.33
C LYS A 202 3.87 -6.33 -14.99
N ASP A 203 5.05 -6.17 -14.41
CA ASP A 203 5.55 -4.88 -13.91
C ASP A 203 5.59 -3.79 -14.97
N GLY A 204 6.03 -4.11 -16.19
CA GLY A 204 6.09 -3.17 -17.31
C GLY A 204 4.71 -2.67 -17.75
N MET A 205 3.68 -3.51 -17.64
CA MET A 205 2.31 -3.09 -17.94
C MET A 205 1.75 -2.19 -16.84
N ALA A 206 1.93 -2.58 -15.57
CA ALA A 206 1.55 -1.76 -14.43
C ALA A 206 2.23 -0.39 -14.46
N ASP A 207 3.54 -0.34 -14.75
CA ASP A 207 4.30 0.90 -14.87
C ASP A 207 3.82 1.77 -16.04
N PHE A 208 3.52 1.15 -17.19
CA PHE A 208 2.95 1.86 -18.33
C PHE A 208 1.61 2.50 -17.99
N VAL A 209 0.66 1.73 -17.44
CA VAL A 209 -0.68 2.22 -17.08
C VAL A 209 -0.58 3.32 -16.02
N ALA A 210 0.20 3.10 -14.97
CA ALA A 210 0.39 4.07 -13.89
C ALA A 210 0.93 5.40 -14.43
N TYR A 211 2.03 5.35 -15.18
CA TYR A 211 2.68 6.54 -15.69
C TYR A 211 1.83 7.27 -16.75
N ALA A 212 1.29 6.53 -17.74
CA ALA A 212 0.52 7.12 -18.82
C ALA A 212 -0.76 7.78 -18.28
N SER A 213 -1.51 7.09 -17.43
CA SER A 213 -2.75 7.62 -16.83
C SER A 213 -2.47 8.84 -15.96
N LEU A 214 -1.39 8.81 -15.16
CA LEU A 214 -0.98 9.95 -14.35
C LEU A 214 -0.64 11.17 -15.23
N MET A 215 0.18 10.99 -16.27
CA MET A 215 0.54 12.08 -17.18
C MET A 215 -0.68 12.66 -17.91
N ILE A 216 -1.61 11.82 -18.35
CA ILE A 216 -2.81 12.24 -19.08
C ILE A 216 -3.81 12.94 -18.15
N ASN A 217 -4.13 12.33 -17.01
CA ASN A 217 -5.20 12.83 -16.14
C ASN A 217 -4.75 13.94 -15.19
N ARG A 218 -3.44 14.22 -15.12
CA ARG A 218 -2.87 15.29 -14.29
C ARG A 218 -1.96 16.24 -15.06
N THR A 219 -2.09 16.33 -16.39
CA THR A 219 -1.24 17.22 -17.22
C THR A 219 -1.21 18.66 -16.70
N SER A 220 -2.38 19.27 -16.45
CA SER A 220 -2.48 20.65 -15.96
C SER A 220 -1.91 20.83 -14.55
N ALA A 221 -2.05 19.83 -13.69
CA ALA A 221 -1.48 19.83 -12.35
C ALA A 221 0.06 19.69 -12.39
N PHE A 222 0.57 18.94 -13.37
CA PHE A 222 2.01 18.84 -13.63
C PHE A 222 2.63 20.11 -14.17
N GLU A 223 1.96 20.80 -15.09
CA GLU A 223 2.38 22.13 -15.57
C GLU A 223 2.52 23.09 -14.37
N LYS A 224 1.54 23.11 -13.45
CA LYS A 224 1.56 23.95 -12.22
C LYS A 224 2.63 23.54 -11.20
N THR A 225 2.89 22.24 -11.05
CA THR A 225 3.86 21.72 -10.09
C THR A 225 5.27 21.58 -10.67
N GLN A 226 5.51 22.03 -11.92
CA GLN A 226 6.79 21.90 -12.63
C GLN A 226 7.27 20.44 -12.63
N LEU A 227 6.35 19.51 -12.90
CA LEU A 227 6.61 18.07 -12.92
C LEU A 227 7.03 17.47 -11.56
N ASN A 228 6.86 18.20 -10.45
CA ASN A 228 7.20 17.71 -9.12
C ASN A 228 6.07 16.88 -8.49
N ILE A 229 6.20 15.56 -8.61
CA ILE A 229 5.19 14.61 -8.08
C ILE A 229 5.03 14.71 -6.55
N SER A 230 6.09 15.06 -5.81
CA SER A 230 5.98 15.24 -4.34
C SER A 230 5.07 16.40 -3.99
N LYS A 231 5.17 17.49 -4.75
CA LYS A 231 4.32 18.67 -4.58
C LYS A 231 2.87 18.33 -4.93
N LEU A 232 2.64 17.61 -6.04
CA LEU A 232 1.31 17.14 -6.43
C LEU A 232 0.66 16.26 -5.35
N ILE A 233 1.38 15.27 -4.82
CA ILE A 233 0.88 14.40 -3.75
C ILE A 233 0.54 15.22 -2.50
N ASN A 234 1.39 16.17 -2.12
CA ASN A 234 1.10 17.02 -0.97
C ASN A 234 -0.13 17.90 -1.18
N GLU A 235 -0.30 18.47 -2.38
CA GLU A 235 -1.46 19.32 -2.73
C GLU A 235 -2.77 18.52 -2.79
N GLU A 236 -2.78 17.34 -3.41
CA GLU A 236 -4.02 16.55 -3.58
C GLU A 236 -4.36 15.67 -2.38
N MET A 237 -3.34 15.22 -1.61
CA MET A 237 -3.51 14.23 -0.54
C MET A 237 -3.11 14.74 0.84
N GLY A 238 -2.39 15.86 0.95
CA GLY A 238 -1.85 16.34 2.24
C GLY A 238 -0.78 15.39 2.81
N ILE A 239 -0.12 14.60 1.97
CA ILE A 239 0.93 13.66 2.37
C ILE A 239 2.29 14.28 2.06
N THR A 240 3.02 14.66 3.11
CA THR A 240 4.41 15.11 2.98
C THR A 240 5.31 13.91 2.68
N SER A 241 5.63 13.72 1.42
CA SER A 241 6.52 12.66 0.96
C SER A 241 7.80 13.26 0.40
N ARG A 242 8.97 13.00 1.03
CA ARG A 242 10.25 13.16 0.33
C ARG A 242 10.33 12.04 -0.71
N LEU A 243 10.10 12.34 -1.98
CA LEU A 243 10.32 11.40 -3.06
C LEU A 243 11.69 11.61 -3.69
N THR A 244 12.50 10.56 -3.70
CA THR A 244 13.59 10.39 -4.66
C THR A 244 13.12 9.45 -5.79
N HIS A 245 13.75 9.47 -6.96
CA HIS A 245 13.46 8.51 -8.04
C HIS A 245 13.51 7.04 -7.57
N VAL A 246 14.33 6.75 -6.56
CA VAL A 246 14.44 5.42 -5.92
C VAL A 246 13.22 5.11 -5.04
N SER A 247 12.61 6.11 -4.40
CA SER A 247 11.45 5.95 -3.53
C SER A 247 10.12 5.67 -4.24
N ILE A 248 10.03 5.99 -5.54
CA ILE A 248 8.86 5.64 -6.40
C ILE A 248 8.74 4.12 -6.56
N SER A 249 9.86 3.40 -6.39
CA SER A 249 9.94 1.94 -6.51
C SER A 249 9.62 1.18 -5.22
N THR A 250 9.26 1.86 -4.12
CA THR A 250 8.83 1.18 -2.89
C THR A 250 7.32 0.94 -2.90
N SER A 251 6.90 -0.20 -2.36
CA SER A 251 5.49 -0.63 -2.36
C SER A 251 4.54 0.31 -1.63
N ASP A 252 5.02 1.15 -0.73
CA ASP A 252 4.18 2.01 0.10
C ASP A 252 3.67 3.27 -0.63
N LYS A 253 4.44 3.76 -1.60
CA LYS A 253 4.14 5.01 -2.31
C LYS A 253 3.62 4.79 -3.72
N TYR A 254 4.02 3.70 -4.38
CA TYR A 254 3.54 3.34 -5.71
C TYR A 254 2.01 3.36 -5.87
N PRO A 255 1.20 2.87 -4.91
CA PRO A 255 -0.25 2.91 -5.04
C PRO A 255 -0.81 4.33 -5.19
N ILE A 256 -0.16 5.35 -4.59
CA ILE A 256 -0.56 6.75 -4.74
C ILE A 256 -0.46 7.18 -6.22
N TYR A 257 0.59 6.78 -6.93
CA TYR A 257 0.78 7.12 -8.34
C TYR A 257 -0.31 6.53 -9.21
N VAL A 258 -0.62 5.26 -8.98
CA VAL A 258 -1.68 4.56 -9.71
C VAL A 258 -3.03 5.21 -9.42
N PHE A 259 -3.30 5.55 -8.15
CA PHE A 259 -4.52 6.24 -7.76
C PHE A 259 -4.65 7.63 -8.41
N LEU A 260 -3.59 8.45 -8.41
CA LEU A 260 -3.65 9.78 -9.03
C LEU A 260 -3.91 9.70 -10.55
N GLY A 261 -3.43 8.62 -11.19
CA GLY A 261 -3.71 8.35 -12.60
C GLY A 261 -5.09 7.75 -12.87
N CYS A 262 -5.50 6.73 -12.12
CA CYS A 262 -6.66 5.89 -12.45
C CYS A 262 -7.89 6.17 -11.59
N HIS A 263 -7.71 6.81 -10.43
CA HIS A 263 -8.69 7.14 -9.40
C HIS A 263 -9.38 5.96 -8.69
N THR A 264 -9.70 4.87 -9.39
CA THR A 264 -10.32 3.67 -8.83
C THR A 264 -9.56 2.40 -9.25
N ALA A 265 -9.71 1.33 -8.46
CA ALA A 265 -9.09 0.05 -8.78
C ALA A 265 -9.75 -0.57 -10.02
N GLU A 266 -11.06 -0.37 -10.18
CA GLU A 266 -11.81 -0.77 -11.37
C GLU A 266 -11.23 -0.16 -12.66
N ASN A 267 -11.02 1.16 -12.69
CA ASN A 267 -10.41 1.83 -13.84
C ASN A 267 -9.01 1.30 -14.12
N TYR A 268 -8.22 1.10 -13.05
CA TYR A 268 -6.88 0.55 -13.17
C TYR A 268 -6.90 -0.86 -13.78
N PHE A 269 -7.76 -1.75 -13.28
CA PHE A 269 -7.88 -3.10 -13.80
C PHE A 269 -8.47 -3.15 -15.21
N ASN A 270 -9.39 -2.26 -15.56
CA ASN A 270 -9.88 -2.13 -16.94
C ASN A 270 -8.72 -1.78 -17.89
N LEU A 271 -7.90 -0.78 -17.55
CA LEU A 271 -6.72 -0.40 -18.35
C LEU A 271 -5.68 -1.52 -18.44
N LEU A 272 -5.55 -2.38 -17.43
CA LEU A 272 -4.62 -3.50 -17.44
C LEU A 272 -5.10 -4.68 -18.31
N ASN A 273 -6.41 -4.89 -18.40
CA ASN A 273 -6.99 -6.09 -19.01
C ASN A 273 -7.64 -5.83 -20.38
N ASN A 274 -7.90 -4.56 -20.73
CA ASN A 274 -8.54 -4.19 -21.99
C ASN A 274 -7.51 -3.60 -22.97
N LYS A 275 -7.29 -4.31 -24.09
CA LYS A 275 -6.30 -3.91 -25.10
C LYS A 275 -6.70 -2.64 -25.85
N ASP A 276 -7.98 -2.45 -26.14
CA ASP A 276 -8.46 -1.27 -26.86
C ASP A 276 -8.23 -0.01 -26.01
N GLU A 277 -8.51 -0.10 -24.71
CA GLU A 277 -8.22 0.98 -23.75
C GLU A 277 -6.72 1.25 -23.62
N GLN A 278 -5.87 0.22 -23.71
CA GLN A 278 -4.41 0.38 -23.72
C GLN A 278 -3.92 1.11 -24.97
N ASP A 279 -4.48 0.79 -26.13
CA ASP A 279 -4.09 1.42 -27.39
C ASP A 279 -4.52 2.89 -27.41
N VAL A 280 -5.74 3.21 -26.95
CA VAL A 280 -6.19 4.58 -26.71
C VAL A 280 -5.27 5.31 -25.72
N LEU A 281 -4.84 4.66 -24.65
CA LEU A 281 -3.93 5.23 -23.67
C LEU A 281 -2.54 5.52 -24.28
N ARG A 282 -2.02 4.63 -25.14
CA ARG A 282 -0.74 4.82 -25.86
C ARG A 282 -0.78 6.02 -26.80
N GLU A 283 -1.86 6.16 -27.55
CA GLU A 283 -2.07 7.28 -28.46
C GLU A 283 -2.11 8.61 -27.69
N LYS A 284 -2.98 8.70 -26.66
CA LYS A 284 -3.08 9.89 -25.81
C LYS A 284 -1.76 10.26 -25.15
N LYS A 285 -1.02 9.27 -24.64
CA LYS A 285 0.31 9.49 -24.04
C LYS A 285 1.26 10.14 -25.03
N THR A 286 1.30 9.65 -26.27
CA THR A 286 2.18 10.17 -27.33
C THR A 286 1.88 11.63 -27.64
N VAL A 287 0.60 11.97 -27.76
CA VAL A 287 0.15 13.35 -27.99
C VAL A 287 0.58 14.29 -26.87
N ILE A 288 0.36 13.91 -25.61
CA ILE A 288 0.71 14.75 -24.46
C ILE A 288 2.22 14.88 -24.30
N PHE A 289 2.97 13.80 -24.50
CA PHE A 289 4.42 13.85 -24.43
C PHE A 289 5.01 14.80 -25.48
N ASN A 290 4.51 14.75 -26.71
CA ASN A 290 4.92 15.66 -27.78
C ASN A 290 4.55 17.12 -27.45
N LYS A 291 3.37 17.36 -26.85
CA LYS A 291 2.95 18.69 -26.39
C LYS A 291 3.93 19.24 -25.33
N LEU A 292 4.22 18.44 -24.30
CA LEU A 292 5.12 18.84 -23.20
C LEU A 292 6.55 19.06 -23.70
N LEU A 293 7.05 18.23 -24.61
CA LEU A 293 8.34 18.44 -25.26
C LEU A 293 8.39 19.75 -26.05
N HIS A 294 7.35 20.05 -26.84
CA HIS A 294 7.28 21.30 -27.61
C HIS A 294 7.28 22.53 -26.72
N GLU A 295 6.54 22.49 -25.60
CA GLU A 295 6.52 23.57 -24.61
C GLU A 295 7.89 23.74 -23.93
N ALA A 296 8.53 22.65 -23.51
CA ALA A 296 9.87 22.69 -22.92
C ALA A 296 10.91 23.27 -23.90
N MET A 297 10.81 22.94 -25.19
CA MET A 297 11.66 23.49 -26.24
C MET A 297 11.41 24.98 -26.53
N LYS A 298 10.18 25.48 -26.30
CA LYS A 298 9.86 26.92 -26.40
C LYS A 298 10.42 27.74 -25.24
N THR A 299 10.44 27.17 -24.04
CA THR A 299 10.94 27.84 -22.83
C THR A 299 12.44 27.70 -22.63
N ASN A 300 13.15 27.02 -23.53
CA ASN A 300 14.59 26.80 -23.41
C ASN A 300 15.36 28.11 -23.70
N PRO A 301 16.06 28.69 -22.70
CA PRO A 301 16.74 29.99 -22.84
C PRO A 301 17.92 29.97 -23.85
N TYR A 302 18.32 28.80 -24.34
CA TYR A 302 19.41 28.65 -25.31
C TYR A 302 19.00 28.82 -26.78
N ARG A 303 17.75 29.20 -27.07
CA ARG A 303 17.26 29.39 -28.46
C ARG A 303 17.77 30.66 -29.17
N HIS A 304 18.49 31.54 -28.48
CA HIS A 304 19.00 32.80 -29.04
C HIS A 304 20.53 32.90 -29.16
N VAL A 305 21.26 31.77 -29.14
CA VAL A 305 22.71 31.78 -29.44
C VAL A 305 22.97 30.97 -30.70
N SER A 306 22.50 31.48 -31.83
CA SER A 306 23.05 31.17 -33.17
C SER A 306 22.34 32.02 -34.23
N ALA A 307 22.90 33.19 -34.47
CA ALA A 307 23.00 33.83 -35.78
C ALA A 307 24.32 34.61 -35.79
#